data_AF-A0AAD2CS03-F1
#
_entry.id   AF-A0AAD2CS03-F1
#
_cell.length_a   1.000
_cell.length_b   1.000
_cell.length_c   1.000
_cell.angle_alpha   90.00
_cell.angle_beta   90.00
_cell.angle_gamma   90.00
#
_symmetry.space_group_name_H-M   'P 1'
#
loop_
_entity.id
_entity.type
_entity.pdbx_description
1 polymer ?
#
loop_
_entity_poly.entity_id
_entity_poly.type
_entity_poly.pdbx_seq_one_letter_code
_entity_poly.pdbx_strand_id
1 'polypeptide(L)'
;MSEVGLVEAIQSKHPGSHQATYQRNLRGYPIDGIFAMPDVPILAAGYYPFDEHVASDHRGLWIDFDLHSLLGGHQPTKPTHVPRRLVMHNKWVVQRYVQLAEQGYMRYNIPGRLSTLGFEVARQQGVITKSQAVRFDRIHADAYTVRRLAEQNCRKLSMGGAEWSPKGQPIRDRITLWRLLLKGRRQCRVSSRKVRRLLLKTNEPLAWKLTTAELESHLTQDLGQYRDAKRGLTSKWRKAHVTTRTQSIAKVRHKTASQRERYHRLRSMKQREETRRRRKARSSGLSGGLRAIQVELEDSSGNCRLQTITDPTSVEDGCMQENRARYQQTQTPHPTPPMSEPLYTMFTGPDADNNQQLLLEGKLPIPGGLAYPTQAFLRHCRLHDSYRPRPFPLTVEELVDFWSRTPENKGSEPHGLHNGHFKAGALSELLASCDMAFWDLPLRSGHVPEL
;
A
#
# COMPACT_ATOMS: atom_id res chain seq x y z
N MET A 1 30.45 19.02 -6.43
CA MET A 1 30.20 17.59 -6.75
C MET A 1 31.45 16.73 -6.61
N SER A 2 32.59 17.12 -7.17
CA SER A 2 33.87 16.45 -6.92
C SER A 2 34.27 16.45 -5.43
N GLU A 3 34.03 17.56 -4.73
CA GLU A 3 34.26 17.70 -3.28
C GLU A 3 33.43 16.74 -2.41
N VAL A 4 32.31 16.23 -2.94
CA VAL A 4 31.48 15.22 -2.27
C VAL A 4 31.68 13.82 -2.86
N GLY A 5 32.75 13.63 -3.65
CA GLY A 5 33.15 12.33 -4.20
C GLY A 5 32.32 11.83 -5.39
N LEU A 6 31.44 12.64 -5.97
CA LEU A 6 30.60 12.24 -7.11
C LEU A 6 31.23 12.59 -8.46
N VAL A 7 31.05 11.72 -9.44
CA VAL A 7 31.50 11.88 -10.83
C VAL A 7 30.32 12.05 -11.79
N GLU A 8 30.49 12.87 -12.82
CA GLU A 8 29.46 13.05 -13.86
C GLU A 8 29.47 11.82 -14.80
N ALA A 9 28.35 11.10 -14.84
CA ALA A 9 28.24 9.78 -15.43
C ALA A 9 28.27 9.77 -16.96
N ILE A 10 27.80 10.84 -17.62
CA ILE A 10 27.80 10.93 -19.09
C ILE A 10 29.16 11.39 -19.59
N GLN A 11 29.74 12.42 -18.96
CA GLN A 11 31.05 12.98 -19.31
C GLN A 11 32.19 11.99 -19.00
N SER A 12 32.07 11.17 -17.95
CA SER A 12 33.03 10.09 -17.70
C SER A 12 33.03 9.02 -18.80
N LYS A 13 31.88 8.77 -19.45
CA LYS A 13 31.77 7.86 -20.60
C LYS A 13 32.16 8.48 -21.93
N HIS A 14 31.94 9.78 -22.06
CA HIS A 14 32.23 10.54 -23.29
C HIS A 14 33.12 11.75 -22.98
N PRO A 15 34.41 11.54 -22.64
CA PRO A 15 35.32 12.63 -22.36
C PRO A 15 35.41 13.59 -23.55
N GLY A 16 35.20 14.89 -23.30
CA GLY A 16 35.24 15.93 -24.34
C GLY A 16 33.96 16.08 -25.18
N SER A 17 32.91 15.29 -24.93
CA SER A 17 31.61 15.51 -25.54
C SER A 17 30.87 16.66 -24.84
N HIS A 18 30.64 17.76 -25.56
CA HIS A 18 29.90 18.91 -25.09
C HIS A 18 28.61 19.02 -25.87
N GLN A 19 27.52 18.56 -25.26
CA GLN A 19 26.19 18.62 -25.84
C GLN A 19 25.25 19.40 -24.91
N ALA A 20 24.55 20.39 -25.45
CA ALA A 20 23.62 21.24 -24.70
C ALA A 20 22.36 20.47 -24.28
N THR A 21 22.00 20.51 -23.00
CA THR A 21 20.78 19.85 -22.46
C THR A 21 19.52 20.72 -22.50
N TYR A 22 19.69 22.00 -22.84
CA TYR A 22 18.65 23.02 -22.96
C TYR A 22 18.70 23.67 -24.35
N GLN A 23 17.56 23.79 -25.04
CA GLN A 23 17.49 24.20 -26.46
C GLN A 23 18.13 25.56 -26.75
N ARG A 24 18.04 26.53 -25.82
CA ARG A 24 18.59 27.88 -26.04
C ARG A 24 20.03 28.03 -25.59
N ASN A 25 20.65 26.96 -25.10
CA ASN A 25 22.06 26.97 -24.76
C ASN A 25 22.91 26.72 -26.01
N LEU A 26 23.35 27.81 -26.62
CA LEU A 26 24.15 27.79 -27.86
C LEU A 26 25.64 27.50 -27.62
N ARG A 27 26.09 27.40 -26.37
CA ARG A 27 27.51 27.17 -26.03
C ARG A 27 27.89 25.68 -26.09
N GLY A 28 26.93 24.78 -26.26
CA GLY A 28 27.17 23.34 -26.32
C GLY A 28 27.46 22.67 -24.97
N TYR A 29 27.50 23.39 -23.85
CA TYR A 29 27.76 22.77 -22.55
C TYR A 29 26.47 22.23 -21.92
N PRO A 30 26.45 21.02 -21.34
CA PRO A 30 25.30 20.55 -20.58
C PRO A 30 25.14 21.38 -19.30
N ILE A 31 23.89 21.67 -18.94
CA ILE A 31 23.54 22.29 -17.64
C ILE A 31 22.77 21.32 -16.73
N ASP A 32 22.32 20.21 -17.29
CA ASP A 32 21.73 19.07 -16.61
C ASP A 32 22.76 17.93 -16.63
N GLY A 33 22.88 17.16 -15.54
CA GLY A 33 23.85 16.08 -15.42
C GLY A 33 23.36 14.96 -14.52
N ILE A 34 23.90 13.76 -14.71
CA ILE A 34 23.66 12.61 -13.85
C ILE A 34 24.96 12.33 -13.10
N PHE A 35 24.92 12.44 -11.78
CA PHE A 35 26.10 12.21 -10.93
C PHE A 35 25.99 10.87 -10.22
N ALA A 36 27.08 10.08 -10.28
CA ALA A 36 27.17 8.78 -9.65
C ALA A 36 28.40 8.69 -8.74
N MET A 37 28.39 7.76 -7.79
CA MET A 37 29.58 7.42 -7.03
C MET A 37 30.61 6.72 -7.94
N PRO A 38 31.92 6.84 -7.70
CA PRO A 38 32.96 6.29 -8.59
C PRO A 38 32.93 4.76 -8.71
N ASP A 39 32.36 4.08 -7.72
CA ASP A 39 32.19 2.63 -7.63
C ASP A 39 30.94 2.11 -8.34
N VAL A 40 30.09 3.00 -8.88
CA VAL A 40 28.91 2.62 -9.68
C VAL A 40 29.34 2.39 -11.13
N PRO A 41 29.37 1.13 -11.63
CA PRO A 41 29.76 0.86 -13.00
C PRO A 41 28.67 1.32 -13.96
N ILE A 42 28.86 2.49 -14.56
CA ILE A 42 28.05 2.97 -15.67
C ILE A 42 28.36 2.07 -16.88
N LEU A 43 27.35 1.44 -17.47
CA LEU A 43 27.50 0.59 -18.65
C LEU A 43 27.45 1.44 -19.92
N ALA A 44 26.42 2.27 -20.03
CA ALA A 44 26.19 3.20 -21.12
C ALA A 44 25.56 4.48 -20.59
N ALA A 45 25.68 5.57 -21.35
CA ALA A 45 25.20 6.88 -20.92
C ALA A 45 24.98 7.77 -22.15
N GLY A 46 24.02 8.69 -22.06
CA GLY A 46 23.78 9.63 -23.15
C GLY A 46 22.64 10.61 -22.93
N TYR A 47 22.37 11.33 -24.00
CA TYR A 47 21.30 12.31 -24.11
C TYR A 47 20.28 11.81 -25.12
N TYR A 48 19.00 11.95 -24.81
CA TYR A 48 17.96 11.89 -25.84
C TYR A 48 18.02 13.16 -26.69
N PRO A 49 17.62 13.09 -27.96
CA PRO A 49 17.26 14.28 -28.73
C PRO A 49 16.15 15.09 -28.05
N PHE A 50 16.09 16.38 -28.38
CA PHE A 50 15.02 17.25 -27.90
C PHE A 50 13.66 16.73 -28.37
N ASP A 51 12.66 16.83 -27.49
CA ASP A 51 11.28 16.40 -27.74
C ASP A 51 11.08 14.89 -28.01
N GLU A 52 12.10 14.03 -27.86
CA GLU A 52 12.03 12.62 -28.30
C GLU A 52 11.04 11.75 -27.50
N HIS A 53 10.69 12.12 -26.27
CA HIS A 53 9.70 11.40 -25.47
C HIS A 53 8.77 12.30 -24.66
N VAL A 54 9.18 13.55 -24.43
CA VAL A 54 8.45 14.58 -23.69
C VAL A 54 8.68 15.89 -24.42
N ALA A 55 7.60 16.58 -24.80
CA ALA A 55 7.71 17.91 -25.39
C ALA A 55 8.20 18.91 -24.33
N SER A 56 9.46 19.32 -24.41
CA SER A 56 10.15 20.15 -23.41
C SER A 56 11.35 20.87 -24.03
N ASP A 57 11.65 22.04 -23.51
CA ASP A 57 12.86 22.82 -23.84
C ASP A 57 14.15 22.24 -23.25
N HIS A 58 14.04 21.22 -22.39
CA HIS A 58 15.14 20.35 -21.96
C HIS A 58 15.00 18.96 -22.60
N ARG A 59 16.14 18.30 -22.87
CA ARG A 59 16.14 16.90 -23.33
C ARG A 59 16.41 15.95 -22.18
N GLY A 60 15.93 14.73 -22.30
CA GLY A 60 16.18 13.70 -21.29
C GLY A 60 17.63 13.23 -21.27
N LEU A 61 18.13 12.88 -20.09
CA LEU A 61 19.43 12.24 -19.87
C LEU A 61 19.18 10.79 -19.46
N TRP A 62 20.09 9.90 -19.81
CA TRP A 62 20.01 8.50 -19.39
C TRP A 62 21.38 7.93 -19.08
N ILE A 63 21.38 6.99 -18.15
CA ILE A 63 22.50 6.09 -17.86
C ILE A 63 21.95 4.68 -17.72
N ASP A 64 22.74 3.72 -18.15
CA ASP A 64 22.54 2.30 -17.87
C ASP A 64 23.58 1.85 -16.87
N PHE A 65 23.16 1.08 -15.88
CA PHE A 65 24.03 0.45 -14.90
C PHE A 65 23.50 -0.93 -14.54
N ASP A 66 24.38 -1.81 -14.07
CA ASP A 66 23.99 -3.16 -13.70
C ASP A 66 23.37 -3.20 -12.30
N LEU A 67 22.04 -3.44 -12.24
CA LEU A 67 21.32 -3.65 -10.98
C LEU A 67 21.84 -4.88 -10.23
N HIS A 68 22.41 -5.87 -10.92
CA HIS A 68 22.98 -7.03 -10.24
C HIS A 68 24.21 -6.65 -9.43
N SER A 69 25.14 -5.94 -10.04
CA SER A 69 26.35 -5.43 -9.38
C SER A 69 26.04 -4.42 -8.27
N LEU A 70 25.03 -3.55 -8.45
CA LEU A 70 24.75 -2.47 -7.50
C LEU A 70 23.79 -2.84 -6.36
N LEU A 71 22.77 -3.65 -6.65
CA LEU A 71 21.71 -4.00 -5.71
C LEU A 71 21.61 -5.52 -5.46
N GLY A 72 22.65 -6.29 -5.81
CA GLY A 72 22.68 -7.74 -5.62
C GLY A 72 21.60 -8.49 -6.42
N GLY A 73 21.16 -7.93 -7.54
CA GLY A 73 20.13 -8.50 -8.40
C GLY A 73 18.71 -8.13 -7.99
N HIS A 74 18.55 -7.31 -6.95
CA HIS A 74 17.24 -6.84 -6.53
C HIS A 74 16.64 -5.86 -7.54
N GLN A 75 15.59 -6.28 -8.23
CA GLN A 75 14.76 -5.40 -9.04
C GLN A 75 13.57 -4.94 -8.21
N PRO A 76 13.53 -3.68 -7.71
CA PRO A 76 12.36 -3.19 -6.98
C PRO A 76 11.17 -3.13 -7.94
N THR A 77 10.25 -4.09 -7.81
CA THR A 77 8.98 -4.03 -8.52
C THR A 77 8.18 -2.85 -7.97
N LYS A 78 7.83 -1.88 -8.83
CA LYS A 78 6.86 -0.84 -8.45
C LYS A 78 5.61 -1.54 -7.91
N PRO A 79 5.21 -1.33 -6.64
CA PRO A 79 4.03 -1.98 -6.12
C PRO A 79 2.82 -1.47 -6.91
N THR A 80 2.27 -2.33 -7.76
CA THR A 80 1.02 -2.01 -8.45
C THR A 80 -0.08 -2.03 -7.39
N HIS A 81 -0.75 -0.89 -7.19
CA HIS A 81 -1.90 -0.85 -6.30
C HIS A 81 -2.98 -1.83 -6.80
N VAL A 82 -3.12 -2.97 -6.12
CA VAL A 82 -4.20 -3.91 -6.37
C VAL A 82 -5.44 -3.43 -5.59
N PRO A 83 -6.56 -3.13 -6.27
CA PRO A 83 -7.77 -2.73 -5.59
C PRO A 83 -8.27 -3.86 -4.67
N ARG A 84 -8.37 -3.58 -3.37
CA ARG A 84 -8.91 -4.49 -2.36
C ARG A 84 -10.39 -4.76 -2.60
N ARG A 85 -10.89 -5.95 -2.26
CA ARG A 85 -12.33 -6.29 -2.34
C ARG A 85 -13.03 -5.97 -1.03
N LEU A 86 -12.42 -6.32 0.08
CA LEU A 86 -12.90 -5.90 1.39
C LEU A 86 -12.62 -4.40 1.55
N VAL A 87 -13.66 -3.63 1.87
CA VAL A 87 -13.52 -2.21 2.23
C VAL A 87 -14.48 -1.88 3.37
N MET A 88 -13.98 -1.26 4.44
CA MET A 88 -14.78 -1.07 5.66
C MET A 88 -15.94 -0.09 5.47
N HIS A 89 -15.81 0.88 4.56
CA HIS A 89 -16.88 1.84 4.28
C HIS A 89 -18.09 1.25 3.53
N ASN A 90 -18.05 -0.02 3.09
CA ASN A 90 -19.17 -0.69 2.44
C ASN A 90 -19.71 -1.82 3.33
N LYS A 91 -20.70 -1.49 4.16
CA LYS A 91 -21.29 -2.41 5.15
C LYS A 91 -21.76 -3.75 4.56
N TRP A 92 -22.33 -3.76 3.36
CA TRP A 92 -22.79 -5.02 2.71
C TRP A 92 -21.63 -5.95 2.37
N VAL A 93 -20.50 -5.38 1.97
CA VAL A 93 -19.29 -6.14 1.65
C VAL A 93 -18.68 -6.69 2.93
N VAL A 94 -18.66 -5.88 4.00
CA VAL A 94 -18.19 -6.30 5.32
C VAL A 94 -19.07 -7.43 5.88
N GLN A 95 -20.40 -7.26 5.88
CA GLN A 95 -21.34 -8.29 6.32
C GLN A 95 -21.18 -9.60 5.56
N ARG A 96 -21.09 -9.53 4.22
CA ARG A 96 -20.87 -10.71 3.39
C ARG A 96 -19.51 -11.35 3.64
N TYR A 97 -18.47 -10.55 3.85
CA TYR A 97 -17.14 -11.05 4.20
C TYR A 97 -17.17 -11.80 5.54
N VAL A 98 -17.74 -11.19 6.59
CA VAL A 98 -17.86 -11.78 7.93
C VAL A 98 -18.61 -13.11 7.85
N GLN A 99 -19.77 -13.13 7.18
CA GLN A 99 -20.54 -14.35 6.98
C GLN A 99 -19.73 -15.46 6.31
N LEU A 100 -18.99 -15.15 5.23
CA LEU A 100 -18.17 -16.12 4.51
C LEU A 100 -16.97 -16.60 5.35
N ALA A 101 -16.37 -15.71 6.13
CA ALA A 101 -15.27 -16.04 7.03
C ALA A 101 -15.74 -16.94 8.18
N GLU A 102 -16.85 -16.62 8.85
CA GLU A 102 -17.44 -17.45 9.91
C GLU A 102 -17.79 -18.84 9.39
N GLN A 103 -18.43 -18.95 8.21
CA GLN A 103 -18.72 -20.24 7.58
C GLN A 103 -17.45 -21.05 7.32
N GLY A 104 -16.37 -20.41 6.87
CA GLY A 104 -15.09 -21.07 6.69
C GLY A 104 -14.46 -21.51 8.01
N TYR A 105 -14.46 -20.66 9.04
CA TYR A 105 -13.93 -20.98 10.36
C TYR A 105 -14.65 -22.18 10.97
N MET A 106 -15.98 -22.24 10.86
CA MET A 106 -16.78 -23.37 11.31
C MET A 106 -16.50 -24.63 10.49
N ARG A 107 -16.43 -24.51 9.16
CA ARG A 107 -16.16 -25.64 8.26
C ARG A 107 -14.81 -26.32 8.55
N TYR A 108 -13.78 -25.55 8.88
CA TYR A 108 -12.45 -26.08 9.20
C TYR A 108 -12.20 -26.25 10.71
N ASN A 109 -13.26 -26.08 11.53
CA ASN A 109 -13.22 -26.14 12.99
C ASN A 109 -12.05 -25.36 13.61
N ILE A 110 -11.76 -24.16 13.07
CA ILE A 110 -10.67 -23.30 13.54
C ILE A 110 -10.86 -22.95 15.04
N PRO A 111 -12.05 -22.53 15.50
CA PRO A 111 -12.25 -22.18 16.91
C PRO A 111 -11.98 -23.36 17.85
N GLY A 112 -12.48 -24.56 17.53
CA GLY A 112 -12.27 -25.74 18.35
C GLY A 112 -10.80 -26.16 18.41
N ARG A 113 -10.13 -26.22 17.25
CA ARG A 113 -8.70 -26.55 17.16
C ARG A 113 -7.82 -25.57 17.94
N LEU A 114 -8.13 -24.27 17.83
CA LEU A 114 -7.38 -23.21 18.51
C LEU A 114 -7.64 -23.23 20.02
N SER A 115 -8.88 -23.47 20.45
CA SER A 115 -9.25 -23.62 21.87
C SER A 115 -8.57 -24.83 22.52
N THR A 116 -8.57 -25.99 21.86
CA THR A 116 -7.86 -27.18 22.35
C THR A 116 -6.37 -26.91 22.51
N LEU A 117 -5.74 -26.31 21.50
CA LEU A 117 -4.32 -25.95 21.56
C LEU A 117 -4.04 -24.94 22.69
N GLY A 118 -4.89 -23.92 22.83
CA GLY A 118 -4.80 -22.93 23.91
C GLY A 118 -4.85 -23.57 25.30
N PHE A 119 -5.76 -24.52 25.51
CA PHE A 119 -5.87 -25.26 26.76
C PHE A 119 -4.65 -26.14 27.05
N GLU A 120 -4.14 -26.86 26.04
CA GLU A 120 -2.92 -27.68 26.18
C GLU A 120 -1.72 -26.83 26.61
N VAL A 121 -1.49 -25.69 25.93
CA VAL A 121 -0.37 -24.78 26.23
C VAL A 121 -0.54 -24.12 27.60
N ALA A 122 -1.77 -23.75 27.98
CA ALA A 122 -2.04 -23.19 29.31
C ALA A 122 -1.70 -24.19 30.42
N ARG A 123 -2.01 -25.48 30.25
CA ARG A 123 -1.61 -26.55 31.20
C ARG A 123 -0.11 -26.72 31.30
N GLN A 124 0.63 -26.35 30.26
CA GLN A 124 2.08 -26.39 30.18
C GLN A 124 2.72 -25.05 30.64
N GLN A 125 1.97 -24.21 31.38
CA GLN A 125 2.43 -22.91 31.87
C GLN A 125 2.94 -21.97 30.76
N GLY A 126 2.37 -22.08 29.55
CA GLY A 126 2.75 -21.27 28.39
C GLY A 126 3.86 -21.88 27.54
N VAL A 127 4.47 -22.99 27.95
CA VAL A 127 5.51 -23.65 27.15
C VAL A 127 4.86 -24.39 25.98
N ILE A 128 5.22 -24.00 24.76
CA ILE A 128 4.76 -24.65 23.53
C ILE A 128 5.79 -25.67 23.04
N THR A 129 5.34 -26.88 22.75
CA THR A 129 6.19 -27.92 22.15
C THR A 129 6.33 -27.72 20.64
N LYS A 130 7.38 -28.29 20.03
CA LYS A 130 7.58 -28.23 18.56
C LYS A 130 6.36 -28.72 17.76
N SER A 131 5.70 -29.78 18.22
CA SER A 131 4.51 -30.33 17.55
C SER A 131 3.29 -29.40 17.66
N GLN A 132 3.15 -28.70 18.79
CA GLN A 132 2.11 -27.70 19.01
C GLN A 132 2.36 -26.42 18.21
N ALA A 133 3.61 -25.97 18.08
CA ALA A 133 4.00 -24.87 17.22
C ALA A 133 3.60 -25.14 15.76
N VAL A 134 3.98 -26.32 15.23
CA VAL A 134 3.56 -26.74 13.87
C VAL A 134 2.02 -26.81 13.74
N ARG A 135 1.32 -27.23 14.80
CA ARG A 135 -0.15 -27.24 14.81
C ARG A 135 -0.72 -25.82 14.78
N PHE A 136 -0.15 -24.90 15.55
CA PHE A 136 -0.51 -23.49 15.57
C PHE A 136 -0.39 -22.88 14.16
N ASP A 137 0.77 -23.03 13.53
CA ASP A 137 1.07 -22.45 12.22
C ASP A 137 0.10 -22.97 11.16
N ARG A 138 -0.25 -24.26 11.20
CA ARG A 138 -1.29 -24.84 10.32
C ARG A 138 -2.67 -24.23 10.55
N ILE A 139 -3.09 -24.06 11.81
CA ILE A 139 -4.39 -23.43 12.13
C ILE A 139 -4.39 -21.97 11.65
N HIS A 140 -3.28 -21.26 11.84
CA HIS A 140 -3.11 -19.88 11.42
C HIS A 140 -3.15 -19.74 9.88
N ALA A 141 -2.46 -20.62 9.15
CA ALA A 141 -2.48 -20.68 7.69
C ALA A 141 -3.89 -20.99 7.13
N ASP A 142 -4.63 -21.90 7.77
CA ASP A 142 -6.02 -22.20 7.43
C ASP A 142 -6.91 -20.94 7.59
N ALA A 143 -6.76 -20.22 8.71
CA ALA A 143 -7.48 -18.98 8.97
C ALA A 143 -7.19 -17.91 7.92
N TYR A 144 -5.93 -17.74 7.53
CA TYR A 144 -5.53 -16.82 6.46
C TYR A 144 -6.15 -17.20 5.12
N THR A 145 -6.12 -18.48 4.78
CA THR A 145 -6.71 -19.01 3.54
C THR A 145 -8.21 -18.75 3.50
N VAL A 146 -8.93 -19.01 4.59
CA VAL A 146 -10.36 -18.71 4.71
C VAL A 146 -10.63 -17.22 4.53
N ARG A 147 -9.86 -16.34 5.18
CA ARG A 147 -10.04 -14.89 5.07
C ARG A 147 -9.76 -14.36 3.66
N ARG A 148 -8.73 -14.88 2.98
CA ARG A 148 -8.45 -14.55 1.57
C ARG A 148 -9.60 -15.00 0.65
N LEU A 149 -10.13 -16.20 0.83
CA LEU A 149 -11.28 -16.70 0.07
C LEU A 149 -12.56 -15.88 0.36
N ALA A 150 -12.78 -15.48 1.61
CA ALA A 150 -13.89 -14.62 1.99
C ALA A 150 -13.79 -13.26 1.28
N GLU A 151 -12.60 -12.63 1.24
CA GLU A 151 -12.38 -11.39 0.51
C GLU A 151 -12.62 -11.55 -1.00
N GLN A 152 -12.13 -12.63 -1.62
CA GLN A 152 -12.34 -12.89 -3.04
C GLN A 152 -13.82 -12.94 -3.42
N ASN A 153 -14.65 -13.45 -2.51
CA ASN A 153 -16.08 -13.71 -2.72
C ASN A 153 -17.02 -12.65 -2.10
N CYS A 154 -16.50 -11.70 -1.31
CA CYS A 154 -17.32 -10.67 -0.65
C CYS A 154 -17.85 -9.61 -1.63
N ARG A 155 -17.17 -9.40 -2.76
CA ARG A 155 -17.69 -8.58 -3.86
C ARG A 155 -17.02 -8.86 -5.19
N LYS A 156 -17.68 -8.43 -6.27
CA LYS A 156 -17.07 -8.34 -7.61
C LYS A 156 -16.52 -6.94 -7.84
N LEU A 157 -15.24 -6.84 -8.20
CA LEU A 157 -14.65 -5.59 -8.69
C LEU A 157 -15.05 -5.37 -10.14
N SER A 158 -15.44 -4.14 -10.46
CA SER A 158 -15.77 -3.71 -11.83
C SER A 158 -14.74 -2.69 -12.28
N MET A 159 -13.62 -3.16 -12.83
CA MET A 159 -12.44 -2.35 -13.19
C MET A 159 -12.41 -1.92 -14.67
N GLY A 160 -13.57 -1.88 -15.34
CA GLY A 160 -13.63 -1.49 -16.74
C GLY A 160 -13.24 -0.02 -16.94
N GLY A 161 -12.52 0.28 -18.03
CA GLY A 161 -12.07 1.64 -18.36
C GLY A 161 -13.17 2.63 -18.77
N ALA A 162 -14.45 2.25 -18.72
CA ALA A 162 -15.59 3.10 -19.01
C ALA A 162 -16.56 3.12 -17.82
N GLU A 163 -16.96 4.32 -17.41
CA GLU A 163 -17.88 4.51 -16.28
C GLU A 163 -19.25 3.87 -16.56
N TRP A 164 -19.80 3.18 -15.56
CA TRP A 164 -21.10 2.53 -15.68
C TRP A 164 -22.25 3.54 -15.64
N SER A 165 -23.22 3.40 -16.54
CA SER A 165 -24.49 4.13 -16.48
C SER A 165 -25.64 3.27 -17.01
N PRO A 166 -26.89 3.52 -16.58
CA PRO A 166 -28.04 2.81 -17.14
C PRO A 166 -28.18 2.98 -18.66
N LYS A 167 -27.76 4.12 -19.22
CA LYS A 167 -27.79 4.38 -20.67
C LYS A 167 -26.75 3.57 -21.45
N GLY A 168 -25.56 3.37 -20.88
CA GLY A 168 -24.49 2.60 -21.52
C GLY A 168 -24.62 1.08 -21.35
N GLN A 169 -25.40 0.62 -20.37
CA GLN A 169 -25.53 -0.81 -20.06
C GLN A 169 -26.19 -1.62 -21.20
N PRO A 170 -27.28 -1.17 -21.85
CA PRO A 170 -27.89 -1.87 -22.99
C PRO A 170 -26.91 -2.13 -24.14
N ILE A 171 -26.08 -1.14 -24.50
CA ILE A 171 -25.07 -1.28 -25.56
C ILE A 171 -24.10 -2.42 -25.21
N ARG A 172 -23.63 -2.49 -23.95
CA ARG A 172 -22.71 -3.55 -23.49
C ARG A 172 -23.39 -4.93 -23.45
N ASP A 173 -24.66 -4.97 -23.07
CA ASP A 173 -25.44 -6.21 -23.05
C ASP A 173 -25.64 -6.77 -24.47
N ARG A 174 -25.96 -5.90 -25.46
CA ARG A 174 -26.05 -6.29 -26.87
C ARG A 174 -24.72 -6.79 -27.43
N ILE A 175 -23.62 -6.06 -27.24
CA ILE A 175 -22.27 -6.53 -27.63
C ILE A 175 -21.97 -7.92 -27.04
N THR A 176 -22.37 -8.15 -25.78
CA THR A 176 -22.17 -9.46 -25.13
C THR A 176 -23.06 -10.54 -25.75
N LEU A 177 -24.31 -10.22 -26.09
CA LEU A 177 -25.23 -11.12 -26.79
C LEU A 177 -24.67 -11.54 -28.15
N TRP A 178 -24.30 -10.58 -29.01
CA TRP A 178 -23.77 -10.84 -30.35
C TRP A 178 -22.52 -11.71 -30.30
N ARG A 179 -21.57 -11.39 -29.41
CA ARG A 179 -20.36 -12.20 -29.20
C ARG A 179 -20.66 -13.63 -28.76
N LEU A 180 -21.67 -13.83 -27.90
CA LEU A 180 -22.04 -15.18 -27.46
C LEU A 180 -22.71 -15.99 -28.57
N LEU A 181 -23.56 -15.37 -29.39
CA LEU A 181 -24.18 -16.03 -30.53
C LEU A 181 -23.14 -16.41 -31.58
N LEU A 182 -22.24 -15.49 -31.96
CA LEU A 182 -21.12 -15.77 -32.87
C LEU A 182 -20.19 -16.87 -32.32
N LYS A 183 -19.89 -16.85 -31.02
CA LYS A 183 -19.11 -17.91 -30.36
C LYS A 183 -19.82 -19.27 -30.46
N GLY A 184 -21.14 -19.31 -30.31
CA GLY A 184 -21.94 -20.51 -30.52
C GLY A 184 -21.91 -21.02 -31.97
N ARG A 185 -21.93 -20.12 -32.96
CA ARG A 185 -21.79 -20.47 -34.39
C ARG A 185 -20.41 -21.08 -34.71
N ARG A 186 -19.38 -20.68 -33.98
CA ARG A 186 -18.02 -21.26 -34.04
C ARG A 186 -17.84 -22.54 -33.20
N GLN A 187 -18.94 -23.23 -32.89
CA GLN A 187 -18.96 -24.49 -32.12
C GLN A 187 -18.31 -24.43 -30.72
N CYS A 188 -18.14 -23.23 -30.15
CA CYS A 188 -17.59 -23.10 -28.82
C CYS A 188 -18.69 -23.21 -27.75
N ARG A 189 -18.34 -23.80 -26.59
CA ARG A 189 -19.29 -23.92 -25.46
C ARG A 189 -19.76 -22.55 -24.97
N VAL A 190 -21.08 -22.35 -24.95
CA VAL A 190 -21.76 -21.14 -24.46
C VAL A 190 -22.88 -21.50 -23.49
N SER A 191 -23.12 -20.65 -22.48
CA SER A 191 -24.19 -20.86 -21.50
C SER A 191 -25.55 -20.47 -22.09
N SER A 192 -26.40 -21.46 -22.38
CA SER A 192 -27.77 -21.26 -22.87
C SER A 192 -28.59 -20.36 -21.93
N ARG A 193 -28.46 -20.53 -20.62
CA ARG A 193 -29.09 -19.68 -19.59
C ARG A 193 -28.66 -18.22 -19.70
N LYS A 194 -27.39 -17.95 -20.00
CA LYS A 194 -26.88 -16.58 -20.19
C LYS A 194 -27.42 -15.95 -21.46
N VAL A 195 -27.50 -16.71 -22.57
CA VAL A 195 -28.05 -16.24 -23.85
C VAL A 195 -29.52 -15.87 -23.70
N ARG A 196 -30.38 -16.76 -23.16
CA ARG A 196 -31.81 -16.47 -22.95
C ARG A 196 -32.04 -15.21 -22.13
N ARG A 197 -31.29 -15.05 -21.03
CA ARG A 197 -31.36 -13.84 -20.20
C ARG A 197 -30.97 -12.58 -20.97
N LEU A 198 -29.95 -12.66 -21.85
CA LEU A 198 -29.53 -11.52 -22.65
C LEU A 198 -30.55 -11.16 -23.73
N LEU A 199 -31.13 -12.14 -24.44
CA LEU A 199 -32.20 -11.91 -25.43
C LEU A 199 -33.35 -11.09 -24.83
N LEU A 200 -33.82 -11.46 -23.64
CA LEU A 200 -34.87 -10.72 -22.92
C LEU A 200 -34.38 -9.33 -22.48
N LYS A 201 -33.17 -9.25 -21.92
CA LYS A 201 -32.63 -8.00 -21.37
C LYS A 201 -32.34 -6.94 -22.45
N THR A 202 -31.97 -7.37 -23.65
CA THR A 202 -31.70 -6.48 -24.79
C THR A 202 -32.94 -6.21 -25.63
N ASN A 203 -34.07 -6.89 -25.35
CA ASN A 203 -35.27 -6.89 -26.17
C ASN A 203 -35.02 -7.38 -27.61
N GLU A 204 -34.20 -8.42 -27.76
CA GLU A 204 -33.81 -9.02 -29.05
C GLU A 204 -34.21 -10.51 -29.10
N PRO A 205 -35.50 -10.87 -29.02
CA PRO A 205 -35.93 -12.26 -28.86
C PRO A 205 -35.59 -13.15 -30.07
N LEU A 206 -35.46 -12.55 -31.26
CA LEU A 206 -35.21 -13.25 -32.53
C LEU A 206 -33.73 -13.23 -32.95
N ALA A 207 -32.84 -12.66 -32.15
CA ALA A 207 -31.41 -12.56 -32.45
C ALA A 207 -30.72 -13.90 -32.78
N TRP A 208 -31.24 -15.02 -32.27
CA TRP A 208 -30.70 -16.36 -32.57
C TRP A 208 -31.03 -16.86 -33.98
N LYS A 209 -32.04 -16.27 -34.66
CA LYS A 209 -32.42 -16.58 -36.04
C LYS A 209 -31.55 -15.85 -37.07
N LEU A 210 -30.84 -14.81 -36.65
CA LEU A 210 -29.97 -14.04 -37.53
C LEU A 210 -28.83 -14.89 -38.09
N THR A 211 -28.46 -14.57 -39.32
CA THR A 211 -27.28 -15.10 -40.02
C THR A 211 -25.99 -14.64 -39.35
N THR A 212 -24.88 -15.30 -39.66
CA THR A 212 -23.56 -14.91 -39.15
C THR A 212 -23.18 -13.49 -39.60
N ALA A 213 -23.45 -13.13 -40.85
CA ALA A 213 -23.16 -11.81 -41.40
C ALA A 213 -23.96 -10.70 -40.72
N GLU A 214 -25.26 -10.92 -40.47
CA GLU A 214 -26.11 -9.96 -39.74
C GLU A 214 -25.62 -9.77 -38.30
N LEU A 215 -25.24 -10.86 -37.61
CA LEU A 215 -24.69 -10.79 -36.26
C LEU A 215 -23.37 -9.99 -36.21
N GLU A 216 -22.50 -10.15 -37.20
CA GLU A 216 -21.25 -9.38 -37.32
C GLU A 216 -21.50 -7.91 -37.63
N SER A 217 -22.48 -7.61 -38.46
CA SER A 217 -22.93 -6.24 -38.75
C SER A 217 -23.46 -5.54 -37.49
N HIS A 218 -24.39 -6.17 -36.76
CA HIS A 218 -24.90 -5.63 -35.49
C HIS A 218 -23.81 -5.46 -34.43
N LEU A 219 -22.87 -6.41 -34.35
CA LEU A 219 -21.72 -6.29 -33.45
C LEU A 219 -20.87 -5.08 -33.80
N THR A 220 -20.59 -4.86 -35.08
CA THR A 220 -19.80 -3.72 -35.58
C THR A 220 -20.49 -2.39 -35.26
N GLN A 221 -21.80 -2.31 -35.52
CA GLN A 221 -22.62 -1.15 -35.20
C GLN A 221 -22.59 -0.81 -33.70
N ASP A 222 -22.86 -1.78 -32.83
CA ASP A 222 -22.86 -1.55 -31.38
C ASP A 222 -21.45 -1.26 -30.81
N LEU A 223 -20.40 -1.84 -31.41
CA LEU A 223 -19.01 -1.47 -31.09
C LEU A 223 -18.71 -0.02 -31.45
N GLY A 224 -19.19 0.46 -32.60
CA GLY A 224 -19.14 1.87 -33.00
C GLY A 224 -19.83 2.77 -31.98
N GLN A 225 -21.09 2.47 -31.63
CA GLN A 225 -21.84 3.20 -30.60
C GLN A 225 -21.12 3.22 -29.26
N TYR A 226 -20.53 2.09 -28.84
CA TYR A 226 -19.79 2.00 -27.60
C TYR A 226 -18.49 2.82 -27.63
N ARG A 227 -17.77 2.85 -28.76
CA ARG A 227 -16.58 3.66 -28.96
C ARG A 227 -16.90 5.15 -28.86
N ASP A 228 -17.99 5.58 -29.49
CA ASP A 228 -18.45 6.98 -29.45
C ASP A 228 -18.91 7.36 -28.05
N ALA A 229 -19.60 6.46 -27.35
CA ALA A 229 -19.94 6.67 -25.96
C ALA A 229 -18.71 6.85 -25.07
N LYS A 230 -17.65 6.07 -25.31
CA LYS A 230 -16.39 6.12 -24.53
C LYS A 230 -15.62 7.43 -24.75
N ARG A 231 -15.80 8.13 -25.88
CA ARG A 231 -15.20 9.46 -26.18
C ARG A 231 -15.75 10.61 -25.33
N GLY A 232 -16.56 10.33 -24.29
CA GLY A 232 -16.91 11.32 -23.26
C GLY A 232 -18.36 11.22 -22.75
N LEU A 233 -19.25 10.57 -23.49
CA LEU A 233 -20.65 10.43 -23.10
C LEU A 233 -20.82 9.54 -21.86
N THR A 234 -20.00 8.50 -21.68
CA THR A 234 -20.06 7.63 -20.50
C THR A 234 -19.91 8.42 -19.19
N SER A 235 -19.02 9.42 -19.17
CA SER A 235 -18.82 10.29 -18.00
C SER A 235 -20.00 11.24 -17.76
N LYS A 236 -20.57 11.79 -18.84
CA LYS A 236 -21.78 12.62 -18.77
C LYS A 236 -22.98 11.82 -18.27
N TRP A 237 -23.23 10.63 -18.81
CA TRP A 237 -24.33 9.75 -18.41
C TRP A 237 -24.20 9.27 -16.97
N ARG A 238 -22.99 8.91 -16.54
CA ARG A 238 -22.70 8.57 -15.14
C ARG A 238 -23.02 9.73 -14.21
N LYS A 239 -22.52 10.94 -14.51
CA LYS A 239 -22.78 12.16 -13.73
C LYS A 239 -24.28 12.44 -13.61
N ALA A 240 -24.99 12.40 -14.73
CA ALA A 240 -26.44 12.63 -14.75
C ALA A 240 -27.15 11.61 -13.85
N HIS A 241 -26.84 10.32 -13.98
CA HIS A 241 -27.45 9.28 -13.17
C HIS A 241 -27.22 9.47 -11.65
N VAL A 242 -25.97 9.78 -11.24
CA VAL A 242 -25.66 10.02 -9.81
C VAL A 242 -26.39 11.25 -9.29
N THR A 243 -26.42 12.34 -10.07
CA THR A 243 -27.10 13.58 -9.69
C THR A 243 -28.59 13.36 -9.53
N THR A 244 -29.26 12.77 -10.52
CA THR A 244 -30.70 12.46 -10.46
C THR A 244 -31.02 11.57 -9.26
N ARG A 245 -30.23 10.52 -9.00
CA ARG A 245 -30.47 9.61 -7.87
C ARG A 245 -30.25 10.27 -6.52
N THR A 246 -29.25 11.16 -6.42
CA THR A 246 -29.00 11.93 -5.19
C THR A 246 -30.14 12.90 -4.93
N GLN A 247 -30.60 13.63 -5.96
CA GLN A 247 -31.72 14.56 -5.87
C GLN A 247 -33.04 13.84 -5.53
N SER A 248 -33.33 12.71 -6.18
CA SER A 248 -34.56 11.95 -5.93
C SER A 248 -34.62 11.43 -4.49
N ILE A 249 -33.48 11.04 -3.92
CA ILE A 249 -33.42 10.56 -2.54
C ILE A 249 -33.48 11.73 -1.55
N ALA A 250 -32.83 12.87 -1.84
CA ALA A 250 -32.89 14.06 -0.97
C ALA A 250 -34.32 14.60 -0.79
N LYS A 251 -35.18 14.47 -1.80
CA LYS A 251 -36.59 14.89 -1.75
C LYS A 251 -37.47 13.99 -0.87
N VAL A 252 -37.01 12.79 -0.51
CA VAL A 252 -37.79 11.85 0.30
C VAL A 252 -37.36 11.95 1.76
N ARG A 253 -38.29 12.28 2.66
CA ARG A 253 -38.06 12.24 4.11
C ARG A 253 -37.60 10.83 4.49
N HIS A 254 -36.38 10.68 4.97
CA HIS A 254 -35.76 9.37 5.19
C HIS A 254 -36.38 8.67 6.41
N LYS A 255 -37.37 7.81 6.18
CA LYS A 255 -38.12 7.12 7.24
C LYS A 255 -37.30 6.02 7.92
N THR A 256 -36.35 5.40 7.21
CA THR A 256 -35.54 4.29 7.75
C THR A 256 -34.04 4.60 7.76
N ALA A 257 -33.28 3.92 8.63
CA ALA A 257 -31.82 4.03 8.70
C ALA A 257 -31.15 3.61 7.37
N SER A 258 -31.67 2.58 6.70
CA SER A 258 -31.20 2.11 5.39
C SER A 258 -31.34 3.18 4.29
N GLN A 259 -32.45 3.94 4.30
CA GLN A 259 -32.66 5.05 3.36
C GLN A 259 -31.65 6.18 3.59
N ARG A 260 -31.39 6.56 4.85
CA ARG A 260 -30.37 7.56 5.21
C ARG A 260 -28.98 7.11 4.78
N GLU A 261 -28.60 5.87 5.05
CA GLU A 261 -27.29 5.35 4.68
C GLU A 261 -27.09 5.34 3.15
N ARG A 262 -28.12 4.94 2.40
CA ARG A 262 -28.10 4.98 0.93
C ARG A 262 -27.90 6.40 0.40
N TYR A 263 -28.53 7.40 1.03
CA TYR A 263 -28.31 8.81 0.70
C TYR A 263 -26.86 9.24 0.93
N HIS A 264 -26.32 9.01 2.14
CA HIS A 264 -24.94 9.35 2.47
C HIS A 264 -23.94 8.69 1.50
N ARG A 265 -24.15 7.41 1.16
CA ARG A 265 -23.30 6.70 0.19
C ARG A 265 -23.28 7.39 -1.17
N LEU A 266 -24.44 7.77 -1.71
CA LEU A 266 -24.52 8.44 -3.01
C LEU A 266 -23.91 9.84 -2.98
N ARG A 267 -24.10 10.57 -1.87
CA ARG A 267 -23.46 11.88 -1.65
C ARG A 267 -21.93 11.75 -1.61
N SER A 268 -21.39 10.80 -0.85
CA SER A 268 -19.95 10.52 -0.80
C SER A 268 -19.40 10.10 -2.15
N MET A 269 -20.14 9.30 -2.93
CA MET A 269 -19.75 8.96 -4.31
C MET A 269 -19.66 10.20 -5.21
N LYS A 270 -20.66 11.09 -5.17
CA LYS A 270 -20.64 12.35 -5.92
C LYS A 270 -19.42 13.20 -5.56
N GLN A 271 -19.13 13.35 -4.27
CA GLN A 271 -17.99 14.12 -3.78
C GLN A 271 -16.64 13.51 -4.23
N ARG A 272 -16.49 12.18 -4.17
CA ARG A 272 -15.29 11.47 -4.67
C ARG A 272 -15.09 11.69 -6.18
N GLU A 273 -16.16 11.61 -6.97
CA GLU A 273 -16.10 11.87 -8.42
C GLU A 273 -15.68 13.32 -8.73
N GLU A 274 -16.24 14.30 -8.01
CA GLU A 274 -15.83 15.70 -8.13
C GLU A 274 -14.36 15.91 -7.76
N THR A 275 -13.90 15.35 -6.63
CA THR A 275 -12.50 15.43 -6.21
C THR A 275 -11.56 14.79 -7.23
N ARG A 276 -11.93 13.63 -7.81
CA ARG A 276 -11.15 13.00 -8.88
C ARG A 276 -11.04 13.89 -10.12
N ARG A 277 -12.13 14.56 -10.52
CA ARG A 277 -12.13 15.51 -11.63
C ARG A 277 -11.25 16.72 -11.34
N ARG A 278 -11.37 17.31 -10.14
CA ARG A 278 -10.51 18.42 -9.70
C ARG A 278 -9.03 18.01 -9.71
N ARG A 279 -8.70 16.79 -9.25
CA ARG A 279 -7.33 16.24 -9.31
C ARG A 279 -6.85 16.07 -10.76
N LYS A 280 -7.68 15.52 -11.65
CA LYS A 280 -7.33 15.33 -13.07
C LYS A 280 -7.14 16.66 -13.81
N ALA A 281 -8.00 17.64 -13.55
CA ALA A 281 -7.93 18.97 -14.17
C ALA A 281 -6.72 19.79 -13.72
N ARG A 282 -6.18 19.49 -12.53
CA ARG A 282 -4.99 20.16 -11.98
C ARG A 282 -3.66 19.51 -12.36
N SER A 283 -3.67 18.53 -13.30
CA SER A 283 -2.52 17.87 -13.95
C SER A 283 -1.34 17.37 -13.10
N SER A 284 -1.42 17.42 -11.79
CA SER A 284 -0.55 16.71 -10.86
C SER A 284 -1.30 16.66 -9.53
N GLY A 285 -1.18 15.54 -8.82
CA GLY A 285 -1.47 15.61 -7.40
C GLY A 285 -0.55 16.67 -6.84
N LEU A 286 -1.09 17.59 -6.04
CA LEU A 286 -0.31 18.09 -4.91
C LEU A 286 0.08 16.83 -4.12
N SER A 287 1.20 16.22 -4.51
CA SER A 287 2.10 15.59 -3.56
C SER A 287 2.27 16.62 -2.45
N GLY A 288 2.18 16.18 -1.21
CA GLY A 288 2.34 17.05 -0.05
C GLY A 288 3.79 17.55 0.07
N GLY A 289 4.32 18.20 -0.96
CA GLY A 289 5.55 18.97 -0.86
C GLY A 289 5.29 20.15 0.07
N LEU A 290 6.22 20.36 1.01
CA LEU A 290 6.21 21.56 1.83
C LEU A 290 6.35 22.77 0.91
N ARG A 291 5.42 23.72 1.03
CA ARG A 291 5.44 24.99 0.26
C ARG A 291 6.24 26.09 0.97
N ALA A 292 6.46 25.93 2.27
CA ALA A 292 7.15 26.89 3.10
C ALA A 292 7.67 26.19 4.36
N ILE A 293 8.74 26.73 4.93
CA ILE A 293 9.25 26.39 6.28
C ILE A 293 9.31 27.66 7.12
N GLN A 294 9.32 27.49 8.44
CA GLN A 294 9.59 28.58 9.38
C GLN A 294 10.97 28.34 9.98
N VAL A 295 11.85 29.33 9.88
CA VAL A 295 13.19 29.30 10.46
C VAL A 295 13.28 30.40 11.51
N GLU A 296 13.84 30.08 12.67
CA GLU A 296 14.17 31.05 13.70
C GLU A 296 15.46 31.77 13.30
N LEU A 297 15.39 33.10 13.16
CA LEU A 297 16.54 33.94 12.93
C LEU A 297 16.72 34.87 14.13
N GLU A 298 17.92 34.93 14.68
CA GLU A 298 18.27 35.94 15.68
C GLU A 298 18.51 37.29 14.99
N ASP A 299 17.90 38.35 15.53
CA ASP A 299 18.26 39.72 15.15
C ASP A 299 19.61 40.12 15.75
N SER A 300 20.15 41.26 15.31
CA SER A 300 21.39 41.85 15.83
C SER A 300 21.32 42.25 17.31
N SER A 301 20.15 42.12 17.96
CA SER A 301 19.90 42.39 19.37
C SER A 301 19.67 41.10 20.19
N GLY A 302 19.78 39.91 19.57
CA GLY A 302 19.59 38.60 20.22
C GLY A 302 18.14 38.15 20.35
N ASN A 303 17.17 38.80 19.70
CA ASN A 303 15.77 38.33 19.69
C ASN A 303 15.53 37.34 18.54
N CYS A 304 14.97 36.17 18.87
CA CYS A 304 14.53 35.20 17.86
C CYS A 304 13.23 35.65 17.17
N ARG A 305 13.26 35.75 15.84
CA ARG A 305 12.07 35.96 15.01
C ARG A 305 11.86 34.78 14.06
N LEU A 306 10.64 34.26 14.01
CA LEU A 306 10.25 33.27 13.00
C LEU A 306 10.07 33.96 11.64
N GLN A 307 10.89 33.58 10.66
CA GLN A 307 10.73 33.97 9.27
C GLN A 307 10.15 32.81 8.47
N THR A 308 9.10 33.10 7.70
CA THR A 308 8.54 32.13 6.75
C THR A 308 9.31 32.19 5.44
N ILE A 309 9.95 31.09 5.07
CA ILE A 309 10.70 30.92 3.84
C ILE A 309 9.82 30.13 2.87
N THR A 310 9.60 30.68 1.67
CA THR A 310 8.75 30.08 0.62
C THR A 310 9.52 29.77 -0.67
N ASP A 311 10.79 30.17 -0.74
CA ASP A 311 11.66 29.89 -1.88
C ASP A 311 11.97 28.38 -1.95
N PRO A 312 11.79 27.70 -3.10
CA PRO A 312 11.96 26.24 -3.20
C PRO A 312 13.33 25.74 -2.76
N THR A 313 14.42 26.39 -3.18
CA THR A 313 15.79 25.99 -2.85
C THR A 313 16.03 26.13 -1.35
N SER A 314 15.62 27.27 -0.78
CA SER A 314 15.79 27.54 0.65
C SER A 314 14.91 26.63 1.53
N VAL A 315 13.72 26.22 1.04
CA VAL A 315 12.86 25.23 1.70
C VAL A 315 13.51 23.85 1.69
N GLU A 316 14.10 23.44 0.57
CA GLU A 316 14.82 22.16 0.46
C GLU A 316 16.05 22.12 1.38
N ASP A 317 16.89 23.15 1.33
CA ASP A 317 18.08 23.27 2.18
C ASP A 317 17.72 23.27 3.67
N GLY A 318 16.70 24.02 4.07
CA GLY A 318 16.23 24.03 5.45
C GLY A 318 15.66 22.67 5.89
N CYS A 319 14.94 21.98 5.02
CA CYS A 319 14.51 20.60 5.29
C CYS A 319 15.69 19.63 5.42
N MET A 320 16.73 19.76 4.59
CA MET A 320 17.95 18.94 4.68
C MET A 320 18.71 19.21 5.98
N GLN A 321 18.87 20.48 6.35
CA GLN A 321 19.55 20.89 7.57
C GLN A 321 18.81 20.37 8.81
N GLU A 322 17.49 20.57 8.88
CA GLU A 322 16.66 20.08 9.99
C GLU A 322 16.68 18.54 10.08
N ASN A 323 16.61 17.84 8.94
CA ASN A 323 16.73 16.38 8.94
C ASN A 323 18.11 15.92 9.43
N ARG A 324 19.21 16.53 8.94
CA ARG A 324 20.56 16.24 9.44
C ARG A 324 20.65 16.47 10.94
N ALA A 325 20.22 17.65 11.41
CA ALA A 325 20.22 18.00 12.82
C ALA A 325 19.46 16.96 13.64
N ARG A 326 18.25 16.56 13.20
CA ARG A 326 17.41 15.55 13.86
C ARG A 326 18.02 14.15 13.89
N TYR A 327 18.61 13.69 12.78
CA TYR A 327 19.20 12.35 12.71
C TYR A 327 20.61 12.29 13.32
N GLN A 328 21.29 13.41 13.47
CA GLN A 328 22.63 13.52 14.06
C GLN A 328 22.63 13.98 15.52
N GLN A 329 21.46 14.14 16.18
CA GLN A 329 21.36 14.61 17.57
C GLN A 329 22.20 13.78 18.56
N THR A 330 22.40 12.49 18.27
CA THR A 330 23.19 11.59 19.11
C THR A 330 24.68 11.57 18.77
N GLN A 331 25.10 12.20 17.67
CA GLN A 331 26.47 12.27 17.18
C GLN A 331 27.09 13.66 17.35
N THR A 332 26.30 14.72 17.15
CA THR A 332 26.76 16.12 17.12
C THR A 332 25.84 17.02 17.94
N PRO A 333 26.36 18.05 18.63
CA PRO A 333 27.78 18.45 18.69
C PRO A 333 28.63 17.57 19.62
N HIS A 334 27.99 16.85 20.55
CA HIS A 334 28.66 15.93 21.47
C HIS A 334 28.07 14.53 21.29
N PRO A 335 28.88 13.54 20.86
CA PRO A 335 28.37 12.20 20.67
C PRO A 335 27.98 11.60 22.01
N THR A 336 26.77 11.04 22.05
CA THR A 336 26.31 10.26 23.20
C THR A 336 27.19 9.02 23.39
N PRO A 337 27.28 8.46 24.61
CA PRO A 337 28.16 7.31 24.87
C PRO A 337 27.96 6.12 23.90
N PRO A 338 26.73 5.70 23.52
CA PRO A 338 26.55 4.62 22.53
C PRO A 338 27.02 4.96 21.11
N MET A 339 27.13 6.25 20.77
CA MET A 339 27.61 6.74 19.47
C MET A 339 29.12 7.06 19.49
N SER A 340 29.82 6.68 20.55
CA SER A 340 31.27 6.87 20.71
C SER A 340 31.97 5.52 20.80
N GLU A 341 33.22 5.45 20.37
CA GLU A 341 34.04 4.26 20.56
C GLU A 341 34.42 4.07 22.04
N PRO A 342 34.53 2.82 22.53
CA PRO A 342 34.34 1.56 21.81
C PRO A 342 32.87 1.08 21.66
N LEU A 343 31.90 1.76 22.29
CA LEU A 343 30.52 1.26 22.38
C LEU A 343 29.81 1.19 21.03
N TYR A 344 30.08 2.16 20.15
CA TYR A 344 29.52 2.17 18.81
C TYR A 344 29.88 0.88 18.07
N THR A 345 31.17 0.56 17.93
CA THR A 345 31.60 -0.69 17.26
C THR A 345 31.13 -1.94 18.02
N MET A 346 31.15 -1.93 19.35
CA MET A 346 30.70 -3.09 20.15
C MET A 346 29.23 -3.48 19.90
N PHE A 347 28.34 -2.51 19.65
CA PHE A 347 26.90 -2.76 19.52
C PHE A 347 26.33 -2.53 18.11
N THR A 348 27.15 -2.12 17.15
CA THR A 348 26.76 -1.98 15.73
C THR A 348 27.63 -2.79 14.77
N GLY A 349 28.77 -3.30 15.24
CA GLY A 349 29.69 -4.12 14.45
C GLY A 349 29.30 -5.61 14.39
N PRO A 350 30.18 -6.46 13.82
CA PRO A 350 29.92 -7.89 13.62
C PRO A 350 29.62 -8.68 14.91
N ASP A 351 30.19 -8.26 16.05
CA ASP A 351 30.03 -8.93 17.34
C ASP A 351 28.81 -8.41 18.15
N ALA A 352 27.97 -7.55 17.56
CA ALA A 352 26.88 -6.87 18.27
C ALA A 352 25.93 -7.85 18.97
N ASP A 353 25.49 -8.91 18.28
CA ASP A 353 24.55 -9.89 18.84
C ASP A 353 25.15 -10.63 20.05
N ASN A 354 26.42 -11.04 19.94
CA ASN A 354 27.13 -11.70 21.03
C ASN A 354 27.33 -10.75 22.21
N ASN A 355 27.71 -9.49 21.95
CA ASN A 355 27.88 -8.48 22.99
C ASN A 355 26.56 -8.13 23.69
N GLN A 356 25.45 -8.07 22.96
CA GLN A 356 24.11 -7.90 23.54
C GLN A 356 23.76 -9.06 24.47
N GLN A 357 24.01 -10.29 24.05
CA GLN A 357 23.74 -11.46 24.89
C GLN A 357 24.61 -11.47 26.15
N LEU A 358 25.92 -11.23 26.02
CA LEU A 358 26.84 -11.13 27.17
C LEU A 358 26.45 -9.98 28.11
N LEU A 359 25.95 -8.86 27.59
CA LEU A 359 25.45 -7.74 28.39
C LEU A 359 24.24 -8.16 29.23
N LEU A 360 23.27 -8.81 28.59
CA LEU A 360 22.07 -9.31 29.25
C LEU A 360 22.40 -10.39 30.30
N GLU A 361 23.39 -11.24 30.04
CA GLU A 361 23.89 -12.24 31.00
C GLU A 361 24.76 -11.64 32.12
N GLY A 362 25.10 -10.35 32.04
CA GLY A 362 25.99 -9.68 32.98
C GLY A 362 27.46 -10.13 32.89
N LYS A 363 27.85 -10.74 31.76
CA LYS A 363 29.19 -11.28 31.50
C LYS A 363 30.03 -10.40 30.58
N LEU A 364 29.45 -9.33 30.01
CA LEU A 364 30.18 -8.44 29.11
C LEU A 364 31.33 -7.74 29.86
N PRO A 365 32.59 -7.86 29.38
CA PRO A 365 33.70 -7.11 29.94
C PRO A 365 33.54 -5.63 29.57
N ILE A 366 33.16 -4.80 30.54
CA ILE A 366 32.94 -3.37 30.31
C ILE A 366 34.29 -2.66 30.15
N PRO A 367 34.50 -1.92 29.03
CA PRO A 367 35.75 -1.19 28.81
C PRO A 367 36.02 -0.15 29.92
N GLY A 368 37.25 -0.15 30.45
CA GLY A 368 37.65 0.72 31.56
C GLY A 368 37.69 2.21 31.23
N GLY A 369 37.85 2.58 29.95
CA GLY A 369 37.91 3.98 29.49
C GLY A 369 36.56 4.71 29.45
N LEU A 370 35.45 4.03 29.78
CA LEU A 370 34.12 4.63 29.76
C LEU A 370 33.86 5.46 31.01
N ALA A 371 33.07 6.53 30.87
CA ALA A 371 32.63 7.32 32.02
C ALA A 371 31.83 6.45 33.01
N TYR A 372 31.98 6.72 34.31
CA TYR A 372 31.32 5.96 35.38
C TYR A 372 29.79 5.78 35.16
N PRO A 373 29.00 6.82 34.80
CA PRO A 373 27.58 6.65 34.56
C PRO A 373 27.26 5.65 33.44
N THR A 374 28.07 5.63 32.38
CA THR A 374 27.92 4.68 31.27
C THR A 374 28.24 3.26 31.70
N GLN A 375 29.31 3.06 32.47
CA GLN A 375 29.62 1.74 33.04
C GLN A 375 28.49 1.26 33.96
N ALA A 376 27.97 2.14 34.82
CA ALA A 376 26.87 1.82 35.71
C ALA A 376 25.60 1.45 34.92
N PHE A 377 25.24 2.21 33.88
CA PHE A 377 24.13 1.90 33.00
C PHE A 377 24.26 0.50 32.38
N LEU A 378 25.41 0.18 31.77
CA LEU A 378 25.66 -1.12 31.17
C LEU A 378 25.54 -2.28 32.19
N ARG A 379 26.06 -2.10 33.41
CA ARG A 379 25.91 -3.11 34.49
C ARG A 379 24.44 -3.35 34.86
N HIS A 380 23.57 -2.35 34.72
CA HIS A 380 22.14 -2.46 35.01
C HIS A 380 21.31 -2.97 33.83
N CYS A 381 21.86 -3.01 32.61
CA CYS A 381 21.20 -3.63 31.46
C CYS A 381 21.09 -5.15 31.55
N ARG A 382 21.76 -5.79 32.52
CA ARG A 382 21.64 -7.24 32.75
C ARG A 382 20.19 -7.64 32.98
N LEU A 383 19.79 -8.78 32.42
CA LEU A 383 18.53 -9.41 32.73
C LEU A 383 18.59 -9.91 34.17
N HIS A 384 17.72 -9.40 35.04
CA HIS A 384 17.73 -9.79 36.44
C HIS A 384 17.18 -11.21 36.61
N ASP A 385 17.83 -12.07 37.41
CA ASP A 385 17.40 -13.45 37.63
C ASP A 385 15.98 -13.57 38.21
N SER A 386 15.51 -12.53 38.89
CA SER A 386 14.13 -12.45 39.40
C SER A 386 13.11 -11.95 38.38
N TYR A 387 13.54 -11.46 37.21
CA TYR A 387 12.62 -11.08 36.16
C TYR A 387 11.86 -12.30 35.68
N ARG A 388 10.54 -12.22 35.79
CA ARG A 388 9.62 -13.18 35.22
C ARG A 388 8.72 -12.35 34.30
N PRO A 389 8.65 -12.66 33.00
CA PRO A 389 7.68 -12.03 32.12
C PRO A 389 6.30 -12.21 32.76
N ARG A 390 5.63 -11.11 33.09
CA ARG A 390 4.23 -11.21 33.50
C ARG A 390 3.42 -11.40 32.23
N PRO A 391 2.65 -12.49 32.08
CA PRO A 391 1.73 -12.60 30.96
C PRO A 391 0.79 -11.39 31.03
N PHE A 392 0.71 -10.65 29.93
CA PHE A 392 -0.26 -9.58 29.76
C PHE A 392 -1.46 -10.19 29.03
N PRO A 393 -2.49 -10.67 29.75
CA PRO A 393 -3.61 -11.35 29.11
C PRO A 393 -4.36 -10.33 28.24
N LEU A 394 -4.34 -10.55 26.93
CA LEU A 394 -5.10 -9.72 25.99
C LEU A 394 -6.57 -10.15 26.03
N THR A 395 -7.47 -9.19 26.20
CA THR A 395 -8.91 -9.45 26.15
C THR A 395 -9.48 -9.26 24.74
N VAL A 396 -10.64 -9.87 24.46
CA VAL A 396 -11.33 -9.69 23.19
C VAL A 396 -11.79 -8.24 23.04
N GLU A 397 -12.20 -7.61 24.15
CA GLU A 397 -12.65 -6.22 24.22
C GLU A 397 -11.54 -5.24 23.84
N GLU A 398 -10.32 -5.44 24.35
CA GLU A 398 -9.15 -4.63 24.00
C GLU A 398 -8.79 -4.77 22.52
N LEU A 399 -8.83 -5.99 21.99
CA LEU A 399 -8.56 -6.24 20.57
C LEU A 399 -9.61 -5.56 19.68
N VAL A 400 -10.89 -5.64 20.06
CA VAL A 400 -11.99 -4.98 19.34
C VAL A 400 -11.85 -3.46 19.39
N ASP A 401 -11.54 -2.86 20.56
CA ASP A 401 -11.31 -1.42 20.68
C ASP A 401 -10.13 -0.97 19.80
N PHE A 402 -9.00 -1.69 19.85
CA PHE A 402 -7.83 -1.44 19.03
C PHE A 402 -8.17 -1.43 17.54
N TRP A 403 -8.86 -2.46 17.05
CA TRP A 403 -9.23 -2.54 15.64
C TRP A 403 -10.31 -1.53 15.27
N SER A 404 -11.20 -1.13 16.18
CA SER A 404 -12.18 -0.09 15.90
C SER A 404 -11.50 1.24 15.54
N ARG A 405 -10.39 1.58 16.21
CA ARG A 405 -9.64 2.84 16.04
C ARG A 405 -8.61 2.79 14.91
N THR A 406 -8.03 1.63 14.63
CA THR A 406 -6.91 1.50 13.67
C THR A 406 -7.31 1.85 12.22
N PRO A 407 -6.62 2.76 11.51
CA PRO A 407 -6.98 3.07 10.12
C PRO A 407 -6.79 1.88 9.16
N GLU A 408 -7.76 1.65 8.26
CA GLU A 408 -7.72 0.57 7.25
C GLU A 408 -6.56 0.72 6.25
N ASN A 409 -6.12 1.96 6.02
CA ASN A 409 -5.03 2.33 5.11
C ASN A 409 -3.65 2.40 5.79
N LYS A 410 -3.57 2.19 7.11
CA LYS A 410 -2.27 2.03 7.78
C LYS A 410 -1.59 0.78 7.22
N GLY A 411 -0.27 0.81 7.10
CA GLY A 411 0.52 -0.36 6.73
C GLY A 411 0.13 -1.56 7.58
N SER A 412 -0.06 -2.70 6.93
CA SER A 412 -0.29 -3.99 7.56
C SER A 412 0.94 -4.86 7.34
N GLU A 413 0.88 -6.09 7.85
CA GLU A 413 1.86 -7.13 7.57
C GLU A 413 2.22 -7.20 6.06
N PRO A 414 3.53 -7.18 5.70
CA PRO A 414 3.98 -7.12 4.30
C PRO A 414 3.50 -8.26 3.40
N HIS A 415 3.31 -9.45 3.97
CA HIS A 415 2.90 -10.67 3.26
C HIS A 415 1.51 -11.19 3.68
N GLY A 416 0.82 -10.44 4.53
CA GLY A 416 -0.36 -10.91 5.27
C GLY A 416 -1.69 -10.30 4.84
N LEU A 417 -2.66 -10.40 5.75
CA LEU A 417 -3.98 -9.81 5.60
C LEU A 417 -3.90 -8.29 5.85
N HIS A 418 -4.56 -7.50 5.02
CA HIS A 418 -4.65 -6.06 5.28
C HIS A 418 -5.53 -5.77 6.52
N ASN A 419 -5.33 -4.62 7.18
CA ASN A 419 -6.04 -4.23 8.41
C ASN A 419 -7.57 -4.35 8.33
N GLY A 420 -8.15 -4.25 7.13
CA GLY A 420 -9.59 -4.41 6.91
C GLY A 420 -10.12 -5.79 7.30
N HIS A 421 -9.31 -6.85 7.21
CA HIS A 421 -9.69 -8.19 7.66
C HIS A 421 -9.94 -8.24 9.17
N PHE A 422 -9.01 -7.70 9.96
CA PHE A 422 -9.11 -7.67 11.41
C PHE A 422 -10.18 -6.68 11.88
N LYS A 423 -10.30 -5.51 11.23
CA LYS A 423 -11.42 -4.58 11.49
C LYS A 423 -12.78 -5.20 11.21
N ALA A 424 -12.91 -6.01 10.16
CA ALA A 424 -14.14 -6.73 9.88
C ALA A 424 -14.35 -7.90 10.86
N GLY A 425 -13.27 -8.60 11.22
CA GLY A 425 -13.27 -9.67 12.23
C GLY A 425 -13.75 -9.18 13.60
N ALA A 426 -13.35 -7.98 14.01
CA ALA A 426 -13.80 -7.33 15.25
C ALA A 426 -15.32 -7.06 15.32
N LEU A 427 -16.07 -7.22 14.22
CA LEU A 427 -17.53 -7.12 14.21
C LEU A 427 -18.22 -8.48 14.45
N SER A 428 -17.46 -9.56 14.56
CA SER A 428 -17.93 -10.92 14.82
C SER A 428 -17.27 -11.44 16.08
N GLU A 429 -18.06 -11.86 17.05
CA GLU A 429 -17.57 -12.44 18.30
C GLU A 429 -16.68 -13.66 18.01
N LEU A 430 -17.12 -14.57 17.13
CA LEU A 430 -16.35 -15.76 16.73
C LEU A 430 -14.96 -15.40 16.18
N LEU A 431 -14.92 -14.47 15.22
CA LEU A 431 -13.68 -14.10 14.56
C LEU A 431 -12.76 -13.31 15.50
N ALA A 432 -13.33 -12.44 16.34
CA ALA A 432 -12.59 -11.66 17.33
C ALA A 432 -11.98 -12.55 18.41
N SER A 433 -12.71 -13.55 18.93
CA SER A 433 -12.16 -14.52 19.89
C SER A 433 -11.02 -15.33 19.30
N CYS A 434 -11.12 -15.74 18.03
CA CYS A 434 -10.03 -16.43 17.35
C CYS A 434 -8.82 -15.51 17.13
N ASP A 435 -9.04 -14.26 16.69
CA ASP A 435 -7.97 -13.28 16.50
C ASP A 435 -7.25 -12.98 17.82
N MET A 436 -7.98 -12.91 18.94
CA MET A 436 -7.39 -12.78 20.28
C MET A 436 -6.50 -13.97 20.59
N ALA A 437 -6.98 -15.20 20.38
CA ALA A 437 -6.17 -16.39 20.65
C ALA A 437 -4.94 -16.51 19.72
N PHE A 438 -5.03 -16.05 18.46
CA PHE A 438 -3.88 -15.96 17.56
C PHE A 438 -2.84 -14.93 18.01
N TRP A 439 -3.23 -13.92 18.77
CA TRP A 439 -2.31 -12.93 19.34
C TRP A 439 -1.74 -13.37 20.68
N ASP A 440 -2.59 -13.90 21.56
CA ASP A 440 -2.27 -14.27 22.93
C ASP A 440 -1.30 -15.46 23.00
N LEU A 441 -1.48 -16.48 22.14
CA LEU A 441 -0.63 -17.68 22.15
C LEU A 441 0.85 -17.38 21.86
N PRO A 442 1.20 -16.66 20.77
CA PRO A 442 2.57 -16.20 20.54
C PRO A 442 3.13 -15.36 21.69
N LEU A 443 2.34 -14.42 22.22
CA LEU A 443 2.78 -13.53 23.30
C LEU A 443 3.09 -14.30 24.59
N ARG A 444 2.33 -15.34 24.91
CA ARG A 444 2.55 -16.16 26.11
C ARG A 444 3.66 -17.19 25.96
N SER A 445 3.81 -17.75 24.76
CA SER A 445 4.72 -18.87 24.52
C SER A 445 6.08 -18.46 23.96
N GLY A 446 6.21 -17.23 23.44
CA GLY A 446 7.39 -16.79 22.70
C GLY A 446 7.52 -17.41 21.31
N HIS A 447 6.53 -18.19 20.85
CA HIS A 447 6.51 -18.73 19.48
C HIS A 447 6.30 -17.60 18.48
N VAL A 448 7.11 -17.59 17.43
CA VAL A 448 6.96 -16.68 16.29
C VAL A 448 6.31 -17.47 15.16
N PRO A 449 5.06 -17.16 14.77
CA PRO A 449 4.36 -17.91 13.73
C PRO A 449 5.05 -17.80 12.37
N GLU A 450 5.16 -18.93 11.67
CA GLU A 450 5.57 -18.97 10.27
C GLU A 450 4.33 -18.86 9.37
N LEU A 451 4.37 -18.00 8.34
CA LEU A 451 3.24 -17.70 7.45
C LEU A 451 3.47 -18.13 6.00
#